data_AF-A0A151X2N5-F1
#
_entry.id   AF-A0A151X2N5-F1
#
_cell.length_a   1.000
_cell.length_b   1.000
_cell.length_c   1.000
_cell.angle_alpha   90.00
_cell.angle_beta   90.00
_cell.angle_gamma   90.00
#
_symmetry.space_group_name_H-M   'P 1'
#
loop_
_entity.id
_entity.type
_entity.pdbx_description
1 polymer ?
#
loop_
_entity_poly.entity_id
_entity_poly.type
_entity_poly.pdbx_seq_one_letter_code
_entity_poly.pdbx_strand_id
1 'polypeptide(L)'
;MPTTSKSLTASMSVTSKSSTTLMPTTSNSKPQVIKSGLSQITKNSTKWSRDATLFLIDQWKKSSSKFTSTTIRNEEVWKNIVKELENVGFTGYTWKQAEDKWKNIRKGYMKVKDNMGDKSSGAARVTCKFYDELDEIFRKSPSVEPISVASSHKSNNLPAVDSDSDSDKENLKYQSKKKKTKLQKETISMLSIFKDDANVREAARQDRHRETLDAFNRAIDSYEAQMQKLIDKL
;
A
#
# COMPACT_ATOMS: atom_id res chain seq x y z
N MET A 1 -47.58 39.27 40.23
CA MET A 1 -47.90 40.72 40.33
C MET A 1 -46.59 41.50 40.44
N PRO A 2 -46.51 42.70 39.83
CA PRO A 2 -45.32 43.18 39.12
C PRO A 2 -44.67 44.41 39.78
N THR A 3 -43.43 44.74 39.41
CA THR A 3 -42.89 46.11 39.20
C THR A 3 -41.58 45.94 38.39
N THR A 4 -41.50 46.24 37.09
CA THR A 4 -41.47 47.52 36.35
C THR A 4 -40.24 48.38 36.63
N SER A 5 -39.35 48.52 35.63
CA SER A 5 -38.83 49.79 35.06
C SER A 5 -37.63 49.50 34.14
N LYS A 6 -37.73 49.69 32.81
CA LYS A 6 -37.44 50.92 32.00
C LYS A 6 -35.93 51.25 31.95
N SER A 7 -35.29 51.70 30.88
CA SER A 7 -35.57 51.86 29.43
C SER A 7 -34.32 52.52 28.81
N LEU A 8 -34.06 52.31 27.50
CA LEU A 8 -33.61 53.31 26.49
C LEU A 8 -32.36 54.20 26.79
N THR A 9 -31.33 54.32 25.93
CA THR A 9 -31.32 55.06 24.64
C THR A 9 -29.88 55.13 24.08
N ALA A 10 -29.76 55.24 22.74
CA ALA A 10 -28.88 56.13 21.95
C ALA A 10 -27.33 56.02 22.09
N SER A 11 -26.49 56.37 21.11
CA SER A 11 -26.59 56.69 19.68
C SER A 11 -25.17 56.79 19.12
N MET A 12 -25.11 56.71 17.79
CA MET A 12 -24.02 56.86 16.83
C MET A 12 -23.10 58.11 17.01
N SER A 13 -21.87 57.99 16.47
CA SER A 13 -21.28 58.89 15.43
C SER A 13 -19.90 59.55 15.71
N VAL A 14 -18.95 59.19 14.83
CA VAL A 14 -18.06 60.00 13.93
C VAL A 14 -16.89 60.89 14.42
N THR A 15 -15.79 60.72 13.66
CA THR A 15 -14.76 61.70 13.20
C THR A 15 -13.75 62.27 14.23
N SER A 16 -12.47 62.56 13.94
CA SER A 16 -11.78 62.94 12.68
C SER A 16 -10.24 63.01 12.83
N LYS A 17 -9.54 62.70 11.71
CA LYS A 17 -8.43 63.41 11.00
C LYS A 17 -7.16 63.91 11.73
N SER A 18 -6.00 63.67 11.09
CA SER A 18 -5.00 64.68 10.62
C SER A 18 -3.95 63.97 9.73
N SER A 19 -3.86 64.26 8.42
CA SER A 19 -2.97 65.23 7.71
C SER A 19 -1.52 64.73 7.56
N THR A 20 -0.89 64.67 6.36
CA THR A 20 -0.33 65.84 5.64
C THR A 20 0.36 65.42 4.29
N THR A 21 0.02 66.12 3.18
CA THR A 21 0.84 66.59 2.00
C THR A 21 1.46 65.57 1.00
N LEU A 22 1.00 65.40 -0.27
CA LEU A 22 1.13 66.20 -1.54
C LEU A 22 2.58 66.28 -2.10
N MET A 23 2.97 66.10 -3.39
CA MET A 23 2.42 65.75 -4.72
C MET A 23 3.63 65.30 -5.66
N PRO A 24 3.67 65.46 -7.01
CA PRO A 24 3.34 64.44 -8.03
C PRO A 24 4.41 64.29 -9.15
N THR A 25 3.99 63.67 -10.28
CA THR A 25 4.63 63.58 -11.63
C THR A 25 5.54 62.36 -11.86
N THR A 26 5.60 61.70 -13.02
CA THR A 26 4.80 61.65 -14.26
C THR A 26 5.34 60.44 -15.06
N SER A 27 4.46 59.80 -15.84
CA SER A 27 4.74 59.18 -17.15
C SER A 27 4.75 57.66 -17.28
N ASN A 28 3.84 57.25 -18.19
CA ASN A 28 4.00 56.27 -19.26
C ASN A 28 3.35 54.87 -19.11
N SER A 29 2.14 54.77 -19.70
CA SER A 29 1.67 53.82 -20.74
C SER A 29 2.23 52.38 -20.70
N LYS A 30 1.48 51.26 -20.74
CA LYS A 30 0.21 50.88 -21.38
C LYS A 30 -0.20 49.47 -20.84
N PRO A 31 -1.48 49.03 -20.90
CA PRO A 31 -2.01 47.94 -20.07
C PRO A 31 -1.95 46.57 -20.76
N GLN A 32 -1.80 45.50 -19.97
CA GLN A 32 -2.09 44.13 -20.41
C GLN A 32 -2.60 43.24 -19.26
N VAL A 33 -3.90 42.90 -19.38
CA VAL A 33 -4.48 41.56 -19.20
C VAL A 33 -4.38 40.90 -17.81
N ILE A 34 -5.54 40.94 -17.15
CA ILE A 34 -6.08 40.00 -16.16
C ILE A 34 -5.70 38.54 -16.50
N LYS A 35 -4.92 37.91 -15.62
CA LYS A 35 -4.92 36.44 -15.46
C LYS A 35 -5.02 36.11 -13.98
N SER A 36 -6.26 35.89 -13.58
CA SER A 36 -6.66 35.07 -12.46
C SER A 36 -6.02 33.68 -12.54
N GLY A 37 -5.65 33.14 -11.38
CA GLY A 37 -5.40 31.71 -11.19
C GLY A 37 -3.93 31.32 -11.11
N LEU A 38 -3.43 31.17 -9.89
CA LEU A 38 -3.07 29.88 -9.31
C LEU A 38 -2.17 30.15 -8.11
N SER A 39 -2.79 30.48 -6.97
CA SER A 39 -2.11 30.46 -5.68
C SER A 39 -1.66 29.04 -5.44
N GLN A 40 -0.36 28.84 -5.66
CA GLN A 40 0.39 27.64 -5.37
C GLN A 40 -0.05 27.13 -3.99
N ILE A 41 -0.74 25.99 -3.98
CA ILE A 41 -0.97 25.20 -2.77
C ILE A 41 0.41 24.79 -2.31
N THR A 42 1.00 25.58 -1.41
CA THR A 42 2.18 25.15 -0.67
C THR A 42 1.72 23.92 0.10
N LYS A 43 2.12 22.74 -0.37
CA LYS A 43 2.03 21.51 0.40
C LYS A 43 2.89 21.72 1.64
N ASN A 44 2.28 22.27 2.67
CA ASN A 44 2.85 22.34 4.01
C ASN A 44 3.02 20.88 4.43
N SER A 45 4.22 20.34 4.25
CA SER A 45 4.59 19.04 4.79
C SER A 45 4.51 19.19 6.30
N THR A 46 3.37 18.83 6.87
CA THR A 46 3.16 18.83 8.32
C THR A 46 4.10 17.79 8.90
N LYS A 47 5.22 18.27 9.46
CA LYS A 47 6.22 17.43 10.11
C LYS A 47 5.61 16.91 11.41
N TRP A 48 5.19 15.65 11.40
CA TRP A 48 4.71 14.97 12.60
C TRP A 48 5.80 14.93 13.67
N SER A 49 5.56 15.59 14.80
CA SER A 49 6.43 15.48 15.99
C SER A 49 6.40 14.05 16.55
N ARG A 50 7.42 13.70 17.36
CA ARG A 50 7.48 12.44 18.09
C ARG A 50 6.24 12.28 18.98
N ASP A 51 5.91 13.31 19.74
CA ASP A 51 4.80 13.27 20.70
C ASP A 51 3.44 13.20 20.00
N ALA A 52 3.28 13.94 18.89
CA ALA A 52 2.08 13.84 18.05
C ALA A 52 1.90 12.43 17.47
N THR A 53 3.01 11.77 17.11
CA THR A 53 2.99 10.39 16.59
C THR A 53 2.63 9.39 17.69
N LEU A 54 3.20 9.53 18.89
CA LEU A 54 2.87 8.68 20.04
C LEU A 54 1.40 8.82 20.44
N PHE A 55 0.90 10.06 20.49
CA PHE A 55 -0.50 10.32 20.81
C PHE A 55 -1.44 9.71 19.75
N LEU A 56 -1.09 9.82 18.46
CA LEU A 56 -1.83 9.17 17.38
C LEU A 56 -1.90 7.64 17.59
N ILE A 57 -0.79 7.01 17.97
CA ILE A 57 -0.71 5.57 18.22
C ILE A 57 -1.63 5.17 19.38
N ASP A 58 -1.58 5.90 20.50
CA ASP A 58 -2.43 5.66 21.67
C ASP A 58 -3.92 5.83 21.36
N GLN A 59 -4.29 6.91 20.66
CA GLN A 59 -5.68 7.15 20.25
C GLN A 59 -6.20 6.10 19.27
N TRP A 60 -5.34 5.61 18.38
CA TRP A 60 -5.70 4.49 17.52
C TRP A 60 -5.90 3.21 18.32
N LYS A 61 -5.05 2.89 19.30
CA LYS A 61 -5.21 1.73 20.20
C LYS A 61 -6.58 1.76 20.88
N LYS A 62 -6.97 2.91 21.43
CA LYS A 62 -8.27 3.14 22.07
C LYS A 62 -9.45 3.03 21.10
N SER A 63 -9.28 3.47 19.86
CA SER A 63 -10.34 3.46 18.83
C SER A 63 -10.34 2.21 17.94
N SER A 64 -9.42 1.27 18.13
CA SER A 64 -9.26 0.05 17.32
C SER A 64 -10.54 -0.78 17.22
N SER A 65 -11.31 -0.89 18.31
CA SER A 65 -12.62 -1.57 18.34
C SER A 65 -13.69 -0.89 17.49
N LYS A 66 -13.60 0.42 17.30
CA LYS A 66 -14.53 1.19 16.47
C LYS A 66 -14.27 0.95 14.98
N PHE A 67 -13.01 0.69 14.60
CA PHE A 67 -12.65 0.35 13.21
C PHE A 67 -13.11 -1.05 12.78
N THR A 68 -13.40 -1.95 13.73
CA THR A 68 -13.96 -3.28 13.44
C THR A 68 -15.48 -3.29 13.41
N SER A 69 -16.13 -2.23 13.87
CA SER A 69 -17.58 -2.13 13.89
C SER A 69 -18.13 -1.67 12.54
N THR A 70 -19.15 -2.36 12.02
CA THR A 70 -19.86 -1.96 10.80
C THR A 70 -20.73 -0.71 10.99
N THR A 71 -20.98 -0.32 12.24
CA THR A 71 -21.89 0.78 12.59
C THR A 71 -21.28 2.16 12.37
N ILE A 72 -19.96 2.31 12.51
CA ILE A 72 -19.29 3.61 12.46
C ILE A 72 -18.38 3.65 11.23
N ARG A 73 -18.46 4.74 10.48
CA ARG A 73 -17.59 4.95 9.32
C ARG A 73 -16.16 5.25 9.79
N ASN A 74 -15.17 4.54 9.25
CA ASN A 74 -13.76 4.75 9.62
C ASN A 74 -13.30 6.21 9.53
N GLU A 75 -13.81 6.98 8.58
CA GLU A 75 -13.51 8.41 8.46
C GLU A 75 -13.93 9.21 9.70
N GLU A 76 -15.07 8.90 10.32
CA GLU A 76 -15.53 9.59 11.52
C GLU A 76 -14.65 9.28 12.72
N VAL A 77 -14.15 8.04 12.80
CA VAL A 77 -13.16 7.66 13.80
C VAL A 77 -11.88 8.49 13.63
N TRP A 78 -11.39 8.63 12.39
CA TRP A 78 -10.22 9.47 12.11
C TRP A 78 -10.45 10.96 12.39
N LYS A 79 -11.64 11.49 12.09
CA LYS A 79 -12.00 12.87 12.44
C LYS A 79 -11.99 13.07 13.95
N ASN A 80 -12.50 12.12 14.72
CA ASN A 80 -12.47 12.19 16.18
C ASN A 80 -11.03 12.14 16.72
N ILE A 81 -10.18 11.27 16.17
CA ILE A 81 -8.75 11.21 16.54
C ILE A 81 -8.04 12.55 16.27
N VAL A 82 -8.33 13.19 15.13
CA VAL A 82 -7.75 14.51 14.81
C VAL A 82 -8.23 15.59 15.76
N LYS A 83 -9.52 15.60 16.13
CA LYS A 83 -10.04 16.53 17.15
C LYS A 83 -9.32 16.36 18.49
N GLU A 84 -9.06 15.12 18.92
CA GLU A 84 -8.28 14.88 20.13
C GLU A 84 -6.83 15.37 20.00
N LEU A 85 -6.24 15.27 18.80
CA LEU A 85 -4.91 15.82 18.53
C LEU A 85 -4.91 17.36 18.70
N GLU A 86 -5.93 18.03 18.15
CA GLU A 86 -6.10 19.48 18.25
C GLU A 86 -6.31 19.93 19.70
N ASN A 87 -7.07 19.16 20.49
CA ASN A 87 -7.30 19.41 21.92
C ASN A 87 -6.00 19.43 22.74
N VAL A 88 -5.02 18.59 22.36
CA VAL A 88 -3.71 18.51 23.02
C VAL A 88 -2.75 19.62 22.53
N GLY A 89 -3.15 20.39 21.52
CA GLY A 89 -2.35 21.47 20.94
C GLY A 89 -1.61 21.09 19.66
N PHE A 90 -1.82 19.88 19.13
CA PHE A 90 -1.29 19.47 17.82
C PHE A 90 -2.26 19.90 16.73
N THR A 91 -2.10 21.11 16.21
CA THR A 91 -3.00 21.70 15.20
C THR A 91 -2.53 21.47 13.76
N GLY A 92 -3.46 21.59 12.80
CA GLY A 92 -3.15 21.59 11.37
C GLY A 92 -3.09 20.21 10.70
N TYR A 93 -3.59 19.16 11.36
CA TYR A 93 -3.68 17.83 10.79
C TYR A 93 -5.08 17.56 10.24
N THR A 94 -5.18 16.99 9.04
CA THR A 94 -6.44 16.50 8.49
C THR A 94 -6.61 15.01 8.81
N TRP A 95 -7.85 14.52 8.92
CA TRP A 95 -8.15 13.09 9.17
C TRP A 95 -7.43 12.16 8.18
N LYS A 96 -7.33 12.56 6.91
CA LYS A 96 -6.60 11.81 5.87
C LYS A 96 -5.09 11.76 6.12
N GLN A 97 -4.51 12.85 6.62
CA GLN A 97 -3.08 12.88 6.98
C GLN A 97 -2.80 11.98 8.19
N ALA A 98 -3.72 11.92 9.17
CA ALA A 98 -3.62 11.01 10.30
C ALA A 98 -3.72 9.54 9.85
N GLU A 99 -4.66 9.23 8.96
CA GLU A 99 -4.80 7.89 8.37
C GLU A 99 -3.54 7.47 7.59
N ASP A 100 -3.03 8.33 6.70
CA ASP A 100 -1.84 8.04 5.90
C ASP A 100 -0.60 7.90 6.80
N LYS A 101 -0.48 8.73 7.83
CA LYS A 101 0.58 8.62 8.84
C LYS A 101 0.51 7.28 9.56
N TRP A 102 -0.67 6.87 10.00
CA TRP A 102 -0.88 5.58 10.64
C TRP A 102 -0.52 4.40 9.72
N LYS A 103 -0.94 4.43 8.46
CA LYS A 103 -0.56 3.42 7.46
C LYS A 103 0.94 3.33 7.30
N ASN A 104 1.64 4.46 7.25
CA ASN A 104 3.10 4.49 7.14
C ASN A 104 3.80 3.91 8.37
N ILE A 105 3.32 4.24 9.58
CA ILE A 105 3.82 3.67 10.84
C ILE A 105 3.65 2.16 10.84
N ARG A 106 2.45 1.66 10.51
CA ARG A 106 2.16 0.22 10.44
C ARG A 106 3.04 -0.49 9.41
N LYS A 107 3.22 0.10 8.22
CA LYS A 107 4.12 -0.45 7.18
C LYS A 107 5.56 -0.57 7.68
N GLY A 108 6.07 0.46 8.35
CA GLY A 108 7.40 0.44 8.95
C GLY A 108 7.55 -0.68 9.98
N TYR A 109 6.57 -0.82 10.88
CA TYR A 109 6.54 -1.89 11.87
C TYR A 109 6.50 -3.29 11.25
N MET A 110 5.63 -3.52 10.25
CA MET A 110 5.59 -4.81 9.52
C MET A 110 6.92 -5.14 8.86
N LYS A 111 7.60 -4.15 8.25
CA LYS A 111 8.91 -4.35 7.64
C LYS A 111 9.98 -4.75 8.65
N VAL A 112 9.95 -4.18 9.85
CA VAL A 112 10.86 -4.58 10.94
C VAL A 112 10.57 -5.99 11.41
N LYS A 113 9.30 -6.33 11.66
CA LYS A 113 8.90 -7.67 12.12
C LYS A 113 9.27 -8.76 11.10
N ASP A 114 9.06 -8.51 9.81
CA ASP A 114 9.44 -9.43 8.73
C ASP A 114 10.97 -9.59 8.61
N ASN A 115 11.72 -8.50 8.78
CA ASN A 115 13.19 -8.52 8.82
C ASN A 115 13.76 -9.20 10.08
N MET A 116 12.99 -9.30 11.17
CA MET A 116 13.40 -9.99 12.40
C MET A 116 13.00 -11.47 12.45
N GLY A 117 12.16 -11.96 11.54
CA GLY A 117 11.69 -13.35 11.53
C GLY A 117 12.74 -14.35 11.01
N ASP A 118 12.42 -15.65 11.15
CA ASP A 118 13.31 -16.78 10.78
C ASP A 118 13.75 -16.81 9.30
N LYS A 119 13.11 -16.01 8.44
CA LYS A 119 13.44 -15.86 7.01
C LYS A 119 14.46 -14.75 6.74
N SER A 120 14.95 -14.07 7.76
CA SER A 120 15.98 -13.03 7.67
C SER A 120 17.37 -13.63 7.43
N SER A 121 17.54 -14.32 6.30
CA SER A 121 18.84 -14.80 5.88
C SER A 121 19.63 -13.64 5.27
N GLY A 122 20.33 -12.88 6.14
CA GLY A 122 21.37 -11.92 5.74
C GLY A 122 20.93 -10.48 5.47
N ALA A 123 19.68 -10.09 5.78
CA ALA A 123 19.25 -8.70 5.63
C ALA A 123 19.78 -7.81 6.79
N ALA A 124 20.20 -6.58 6.48
CA ALA A 124 20.60 -5.61 7.50
C ALA A 124 19.44 -5.32 8.46
N ARG A 125 19.74 -5.22 9.76
CA ARG A 125 18.73 -4.96 10.80
C ARG A 125 18.02 -3.63 10.53
N VAL A 126 16.70 -3.69 10.31
CA VAL A 126 15.88 -2.49 10.17
C VAL A 126 15.40 -2.06 11.55
N THR A 127 15.76 -0.85 12.00
CA THR A 127 15.31 -0.29 13.28
C THR A 127 14.16 0.70 13.07
N CYS A 128 13.03 0.52 13.74
CA CYS A 128 11.96 1.52 13.81
C CYS A 128 12.05 2.29 15.13
N LYS A 129 12.02 3.62 15.09
CA LYS A 129 12.11 4.50 16.27
C LYS A 129 10.94 4.36 17.26
N PHE A 130 9.86 3.70 16.84
CA PHE A 130 8.66 3.44 17.63
C PHE A 130 8.36 1.93 17.72
N TYR A 131 9.38 1.09 17.57
CA TYR A 131 9.18 -0.35 17.47
C TYR A 131 8.54 -0.91 18.75
N ASP A 132 9.06 -0.53 19.91
CA ASP A 132 8.63 -1.10 21.19
C ASP A 132 7.18 -0.72 21.52
N GLU A 133 6.79 0.53 21.27
CA GLU A 133 5.41 1.00 21.50
C GLU A 133 4.42 0.34 20.52
N LEU A 134 4.85 0.00 19.31
CA LEU A 134 4.03 -0.70 18.33
C LEU A 134 3.97 -2.21 18.60
N ASP A 135 5.09 -2.84 18.97
CA ASP A 135 5.14 -4.27 19.27
C ASP A 135 4.24 -4.60 20.47
N GLU A 136 4.17 -3.76 21.51
CA GLU A 136 3.23 -3.96 22.62
C GLU A 136 1.75 -4.02 22.17
N ILE A 137 1.39 -3.18 21.19
CA ILE A 137 0.02 -3.11 20.67
C ILE A 137 -0.28 -4.29 19.74
N PHE A 138 0.71 -4.68 18.92
CA PHE A 138 0.52 -5.61 17.82
C PHE A 138 0.90 -7.06 18.13
N ARG A 139 1.67 -7.33 19.19
CA ARG A 139 2.12 -8.68 19.57
C ARG A 139 0.98 -9.67 19.79
N LYS A 140 -0.22 -9.19 20.17
CA LYS A 140 -1.41 -10.03 20.37
C LYS A 140 -2.26 -10.22 19.11
N SER A 141 -1.88 -9.64 17.96
CA SER A 141 -2.64 -9.73 16.72
C SER A 141 -2.12 -10.89 15.85
N PRO A 142 -2.99 -11.83 15.42
CA PRO A 142 -2.60 -12.92 14.51
C PRO A 142 -2.24 -12.42 13.10
N SER A 143 -2.45 -11.11 12.82
CA SER A 143 -1.99 -10.46 11.59
C SER A 143 -0.47 -10.24 11.58
N VAL A 144 0.19 -10.34 12.73
CA VAL A 144 1.61 -9.99 12.92
C VAL A 144 2.44 -11.21 13.27
N GLU A 145 1.87 -12.16 14.00
CA GLU A 145 2.46 -13.48 14.23
C GLU A 145 1.58 -14.52 13.52
N PRO A 146 2.04 -15.10 12.39
CA PRO A 146 1.27 -16.11 11.70
C PRO A 146 1.14 -17.37 12.58
N ILE A 147 -0.10 -17.81 12.81
CA ILE A 147 -0.42 -18.99 13.63
C ILE A 147 0.27 -20.26 13.12
N SER A 148 0.50 -20.33 11.80
CA SER A 148 1.33 -21.36 11.20
C SER A 148 2.03 -20.81 9.95
N VAL A 149 3.31 -21.16 9.79
CA VAL A 149 4.07 -20.90 8.57
C VAL A 149 3.98 -22.16 7.71
N ALA A 150 3.20 -22.12 6.64
CA ALA A 150 3.25 -23.17 5.63
C ALA A 150 4.60 -23.09 4.93
N SER A 151 5.43 -24.12 5.09
CA SER A 151 6.69 -24.22 4.36
C SER A 151 6.40 -24.49 2.89
N SER A 152 6.83 -23.59 2.01
CA SER A 152 6.93 -23.88 0.57
C SER A 152 8.23 -24.65 0.34
N HIS A 153 8.25 -25.94 0.69
CA HIS A 153 9.24 -26.82 0.13
C HIS A 153 8.89 -27.01 -1.35
N LYS A 154 9.67 -26.41 -2.26
CA LYS A 154 9.82 -27.00 -3.60
C LYS A 154 10.39 -28.39 -3.35
N SER A 155 9.56 -29.41 -3.45
CA SER A 155 9.99 -30.82 -3.40
C SER A 155 10.78 -31.12 -4.67
N ASN A 156 12.03 -30.66 -4.70
CA ASN A 156 13.02 -31.15 -5.63
C ASN A 156 13.94 -32.07 -4.81
N ASN A 157 13.98 -33.33 -5.24
CA ASN A 157 14.88 -34.42 -4.84
C ASN A 157 14.40 -35.32 -3.68
N LEU A 158 13.75 -36.42 -4.07
CA LEU A 158 13.86 -37.70 -3.35
C LEU A 158 15.17 -38.36 -3.80
N PRO A 159 15.94 -38.99 -2.88
CA PRO A 159 17.13 -39.75 -3.24
C PRO A 159 16.75 -41.10 -3.85
N ALA A 160 17.58 -41.56 -4.79
CA ALA A 160 17.51 -42.87 -5.40
C ALA A 160 17.62 -43.98 -4.36
N VAL A 161 16.65 -44.89 -4.37
CA VAL A 161 16.80 -46.25 -3.82
C VAL A 161 16.26 -47.23 -4.86
N ASP A 162 17.19 -47.93 -5.49
CA ASP A 162 16.94 -49.13 -6.29
C ASP A 162 16.32 -50.21 -5.40
N SER A 163 15.22 -50.81 -5.86
CA SER A 163 14.92 -52.22 -5.61
C SER A 163 13.84 -52.69 -6.58
N ASP A 164 14.32 -53.56 -7.45
CA ASP A 164 13.62 -54.38 -8.43
C ASP A 164 12.61 -55.32 -7.73
N SER A 165 11.36 -55.39 -8.21
CA SER A 165 10.57 -56.63 -8.29
C SER A 165 9.22 -56.36 -8.94
N ASP A 166 9.01 -57.05 -10.05
CA ASP A 166 7.81 -57.12 -10.86
C ASP A 166 6.66 -57.93 -10.18
N SER A 167 5.45 -57.66 -10.66
CA SER A 167 4.17 -58.36 -10.49
C SER A 167 3.53 -58.40 -9.09
N ASP A 168 2.44 -57.64 -8.92
CA ASP A 168 1.09 -58.23 -8.96
C ASP A 168 -0.02 -57.15 -9.00
N LYS A 169 -0.85 -57.24 -10.04
CA LYS A 169 -2.09 -56.49 -10.19
C LYS A 169 -3.20 -57.16 -9.37
N GLU A 170 -3.60 -56.57 -8.26
CA GLU A 170 -4.93 -56.81 -7.68
C GLU A 170 -5.55 -55.49 -7.17
N ASN A 171 -6.42 -54.95 -8.03
CA ASN A 171 -7.78 -54.55 -7.72
C ASN A 171 -8.11 -53.95 -6.33
N LEU A 172 -8.34 -52.63 -6.30
CA LEU A 172 -9.31 -52.01 -5.39
C LEU A 172 -10.32 -51.18 -6.18
N LYS A 173 -11.20 -51.86 -6.92
CA LYS A 173 -12.48 -51.30 -7.33
C LYS A 173 -13.47 -51.43 -6.17
N TYR A 174 -13.70 -50.34 -5.44
CA TYR A 174 -14.87 -50.06 -4.56
C TYR A 174 -14.58 -48.69 -3.88
N GLN A 175 -15.38 -47.60 -3.91
CA GLN A 175 -16.83 -47.45 -3.88
C GLN A 175 -17.33 -46.06 -4.37
N SER A 176 -18.56 -46.09 -4.90
CA SER A 176 -19.55 -45.01 -4.98
C SER A 176 -19.33 -43.87 -6.00
N LYS A 177 -20.12 -43.89 -7.08
CA LYS A 177 -20.42 -42.69 -7.87
C LYS A 177 -21.31 -41.76 -7.02
N LYS A 178 -20.73 -41.02 -6.06
CA LYS A 178 -21.45 -39.90 -5.43
C LYS A 178 -21.72 -38.85 -6.50
N LYS A 179 -22.99 -38.52 -6.73
CA LYS A 179 -23.37 -37.41 -7.62
C LYS A 179 -22.71 -36.14 -7.07
N LYS A 180 -21.70 -35.63 -7.78
CA LYS A 180 -21.03 -34.38 -7.41
C LYS A 180 -22.08 -33.27 -7.30
N THR A 181 -22.05 -32.53 -6.20
CA THR A 181 -22.97 -31.39 -6.01
C THR A 181 -22.70 -30.32 -7.08
N LYS A 182 -23.66 -29.42 -7.31
CA LYS A 182 -23.52 -28.35 -8.32
C LYS A 182 -22.23 -27.53 -8.11
N LEU A 183 -21.94 -27.18 -6.85
CA LEU A 183 -20.74 -26.46 -6.44
C LEU A 183 -19.45 -27.26 -6.69
N GLN A 184 -19.46 -28.59 -6.48
CA GLN A 184 -18.30 -29.45 -6.77
C GLN A 184 -18.02 -29.56 -8.28
N LYS A 185 -19.07 -29.52 -9.12
CA LYS A 185 -18.88 -29.51 -10.58
C LYS A 185 -18.30 -28.18 -11.05
N GLU A 186 -18.81 -27.07 -10.50
CA GLU A 186 -18.35 -25.72 -10.82
C GLU A 186 -16.89 -25.50 -10.41
N THR A 187 -16.49 -25.94 -9.21
CA THR A 187 -15.10 -25.87 -8.75
C THR A 187 -14.14 -26.70 -9.61
N ILE A 188 -14.55 -27.90 -10.03
CA ILE A 188 -13.74 -28.72 -10.96
C ILE A 188 -13.64 -28.05 -12.33
N SER A 189 -14.74 -27.50 -12.83
CA SER A 189 -14.74 -26.76 -14.09
C SER A 189 -13.80 -25.56 -14.04
N MET A 190 -13.84 -24.81 -12.94
CA MET A 190 -12.98 -23.65 -12.73
C MET A 190 -11.50 -24.05 -12.62
N LEU A 191 -11.19 -25.17 -11.98
CA LEU A 191 -9.83 -25.72 -11.91
C LEU A 191 -9.28 -26.11 -13.30
N SER A 192 -10.12 -26.71 -14.15
CA SER A 192 -9.74 -27.02 -15.53
C SER A 192 -9.41 -25.76 -16.32
N ILE A 193 -10.24 -24.71 -16.24
CA ILE A 193 -9.99 -23.42 -16.91
C ILE A 193 -8.65 -22.83 -16.47
N PHE A 194 -8.36 -22.82 -15.16
CA PHE A 194 -7.07 -22.31 -14.66
C PHE A 194 -5.88 -23.11 -15.16
N LYS A 195 -6.04 -24.44 -15.30
CA LYS A 195 -4.98 -25.30 -15.82
C LYS A 195 -4.73 -25.03 -17.31
N ASP A 196 -5.78 -24.87 -18.10
CA ASP A 196 -5.68 -24.57 -19.52
C ASP A 196 -5.05 -23.19 -19.74
N ASP A 197 -5.50 -22.18 -18.99
CA ASP A 197 -4.96 -20.82 -19.01
C ASP A 197 -3.48 -20.77 -18.57
N ALA A 198 -3.08 -21.59 -17.58
CA ALA A 198 -1.68 -21.75 -17.20
C ALA A 198 -0.85 -22.39 -18.33
N ASN A 199 -1.37 -23.42 -18.99
CA ASN A 199 -0.69 -24.08 -20.11
C ASN A 199 -0.52 -23.13 -21.31
N VAL A 200 -1.55 -22.34 -21.63
CA VAL A 200 -1.49 -21.34 -22.70
C VAL A 200 -0.44 -20.28 -22.42
N ARG A 201 -0.36 -19.79 -21.17
CA ARG A 201 0.70 -18.86 -20.77
C ARG A 201 2.09 -19.47 -20.90
N GLU A 202 2.23 -20.75 -20.55
CA GLU A 202 3.51 -21.44 -20.63
C GLU A 202 3.94 -21.68 -22.08
N ALA A 203 3.02 -22.12 -22.95
CA ALA A 203 3.27 -22.25 -24.38
C ALA A 203 3.71 -20.91 -24.99
N ALA A 204 2.99 -19.81 -24.67
CA ALA A 204 3.37 -18.47 -25.15
C ALA A 204 4.75 -18.00 -24.64
N ARG A 205 5.21 -18.48 -23.47
CA ARG A 205 6.59 -18.24 -23.01
C ARG A 205 7.60 -19.03 -23.82
N GLN A 206 7.32 -20.30 -24.07
CA GLN A 206 8.17 -21.19 -24.85
C GLN A 206 8.30 -20.73 -26.30
N ASP A 207 7.21 -20.28 -26.91
CA ASP A 207 7.19 -19.76 -28.29
C ASP A 207 8.07 -18.52 -28.43
N ARG A 208 7.93 -17.53 -27.53
CA ARG A 208 8.81 -16.34 -27.52
C ARG A 208 10.27 -16.70 -27.29
N HIS A 209 10.53 -17.67 -26.41
CA HIS A 209 11.88 -18.14 -26.17
C HIS A 209 12.47 -18.81 -27.40
N ARG A 210 11.68 -19.64 -28.09
CA ARG A 210 12.07 -20.29 -29.33
C ARG A 210 12.34 -19.27 -30.43
N GLU A 211 11.47 -18.31 -30.65
CA GLU A 211 11.68 -17.24 -31.65
C GLU A 211 12.97 -16.46 -31.39
N THR A 212 13.27 -16.22 -30.11
CA THR A 212 14.52 -15.56 -29.70
C THR A 212 15.73 -16.43 -30.06
N LEU A 213 15.70 -17.72 -29.73
CA LEU A 213 16.77 -18.66 -30.08
C LEU A 213 16.94 -18.80 -31.60
N ASP A 214 15.84 -18.86 -32.35
CA ASP A 214 15.86 -18.95 -33.82
C ASP A 214 16.47 -17.70 -34.45
N ALA A 215 16.20 -16.51 -33.90
CA ALA A 215 16.84 -15.28 -34.35
C ALA A 215 18.35 -15.25 -34.07
N PHE A 216 18.77 -15.73 -32.89
CA PHE A 216 20.19 -15.88 -32.56
C PHE A 216 20.89 -16.89 -33.47
N ASN A 217 20.30 -18.07 -33.66
CA ASN A 217 20.85 -19.10 -34.54
C ASN A 217 20.99 -18.58 -35.97
N ARG A 218 19.98 -17.88 -36.50
CA ARG A 218 20.10 -17.23 -37.83
C ARG A 218 21.25 -16.25 -37.92
N ALA A 219 21.50 -15.48 -36.87
CA ALA A 219 22.62 -14.55 -36.85
C ALA A 219 23.95 -15.32 -36.87
N ILE A 220 24.08 -16.37 -36.04
CA ILE A 220 25.25 -17.25 -36.00
C ILE A 220 25.52 -17.84 -37.39
N ASP A 221 24.52 -18.43 -38.04
CA ASP A 221 24.64 -18.99 -39.39
C ASP A 221 25.12 -17.95 -40.41
N SER A 222 24.61 -16.72 -40.33
CA SER A 222 25.03 -15.62 -41.19
C SER A 222 26.50 -15.24 -40.96
N TYR A 223 26.95 -15.22 -39.70
CA TYR A 223 28.35 -14.93 -39.37
C TYR A 223 29.28 -16.05 -39.82
N GLU A 224 28.90 -17.31 -39.60
CA GLU A 224 29.65 -18.49 -40.06
C GLU A 224 29.84 -18.47 -41.58
N ALA A 225 28.77 -18.17 -42.34
CA ALA A 225 28.84 -18.09 -43.79
C ALA A 225 29.77 -16.95 -44.28
N GLN A 226 29.81 -15.81 -43.58
CA GLN A 226 30.75 -14.74 -43.89
C GLN A 226 32.19 -15.15 -43.56
N MET A 227 32.40 -15.81 -42.42
CA MET A 227 33.72 -16.29 -42.00
C MET A 227 34.28 -17.32 -42.98
N GLN A 228 33.46 -18.26 -43.45
CA GLN A 228 33.88 -19.27 -44.42
C GLN A 228 34.36 -18.64 -45.73
N LYS A 229 33.66 -17.60 -46.22
CA LYS A 229 34.10 -16.83 -47.40
C LYS A 229 35.43 -16.09 -47.22
N LEU A 230 35.81 -15.77 -45.99
CA LEU A 230 37.12 -15.19 -45.69
C LEU A 230 38.21 -16.26 -45.66
N ILE A 231 37.90 -17.44 -45.12
CA ILE A 231 38.81 -18.59 -45.10
C ILE A 231 39.10 -19.08 -46.52
N ASP A 232 38.09 -19.21 -47.37
CA ASP A 232 38.24 -19.69 -48.75
C ASP A 232 39.00 -18.71 -49.68
N LYS A 233 39.28 -17.47 -49.21
CA LYS A 233 40.04 -16.44 -49.94
C LYS A 233 41.52 -16.38 -49.54
N LEU A 234 41.94 -17.10 -48.50
CA LEU A 234 43.35 -17.33 -48.16
C LEU A 234 43.88 -18.54 -48.93
#